data_AF-A0A4R6IIT7-F1
#
_entry.id   AF-A0A4R6IIT7-F1
#
_cell.length_a   1.000
_cell.length_b   1.000
_cell.length_c   1.000
_cell.angle_alpha   90.00
_cell.angle_beta   90.00
_cell.angle_gamma   90.00
#
_symmetry.space_group_name_H-M   'P 1'
#
loop_
_entity.id
_entity.type
_entity.pdbx_description
1 polymer ?
#
loop_
_entity_poly.entity_id
_entity_poly.type
_entity_poly.pdbx_seq_one_letter_code
_entity_poly.pdbx_strand_id
1 'polypeptide(L)'
;MYNTNLFVHFFMYNIFNYICLMTVKEFLKTNKLINLSAVAKLMYPTNSDAPAYLLRKLSDGATRPFTVKDSEKALEILKQLSVSVSGITID
;
A
#
# COMPACT_ATOMS: atom_id res chain seq x y z
N MET A 1 -2.76 30.40 -29.05
CA MET A 1 -3.58 29.23 -28.65
C MET A 1 -2.65 28.18 -28.06
N TYR A 2 -2.69 27.96 -26.75
CA TYR A 2 -1.90 26.88 -26.14
C TYR A 2 -2.50 25.54 -26.52
N ASN A 3 -1.66 24.65 -27.03
CA ASN A 3 -2.05 23.34 -27.52
C ASN A 3 -2.53 22.49 -26.34
N THR A 4 -3.84 22.24 -26.24
CA THR A 4 -4.48 21.44 -25.20
C THR A 4 -3.84 20.06 -25.05
N ASN A 5 -3.26 19.52 -26.13
CA ASN A 5 -2.51 18.27 -26.11
C ASN A 5 -1.25 18.31 -25.23
N LEU A 6 -0.57 19.45 -25.15
CA LEU A 6 0.64 19.58 -24.33
C LEU A 6 0.30 19.58 -22.83
N PHE A 7 -0.83 20.21 -22.45
CA PHE A 7 -1.31 20.22 -21.07
C PHE A 7 -1.78 18.84 -20.63
N VAL A 8 -2.55 18.13 -21.47
CA VAL A 8 -3.01 16.76 -21.16
C VAL A 8 -1.83 15.80 -21.09
N HIS A 9 -0.85 15.91 -22.01
CA HIS A 9 0.34 15.08 -21.97
C HIS A 9 1.18 15.35 -20.70
N PHE A 10 1.38 16.62 -20.33
CA PHE A 10 2.11 16.98 -19.12
C PHE A 10 1.37 16.53 -17.85
N PHE A 11 0.04 16.70 -17.79
CA PHE A 11 -0.77 16.29 -16.65
C PHE A 11 -0.83 14.76 -16.51
N MET A 12 -1.00 14.02 -17.62
CA MET A 12 -0.92 12.56 -17.62
C MET A 12 0.50 12.09 -17.28
N TYR A 13 1.55 12.70 -17.83
CA TYR A 13 2.93 12.36 -17.52
C TYR A 13 3.25 12.59 -16.03
N ASN A 14 2.80 13.69 -15.43
CA ASN A 14 2.96 13.92 -13.99
C ASN A 14 2.15 12.91 -13.15
N ILE A 15 0.93 12.55 -13.56
CA ILE A 15 0.14 11.49 -12.88
C ILE A 15 0.83 10.14 -13.00
N PHE A 16 1.28 9.73 -14.19
CA PHE A 16 2.01 8.48 -14.41
C PHE A 16 3.36 8.46 -13.67
N ASN A 17 4.06 9.59 -13.56
CA ASN A 17 5.27 9.69 -12.75
C ASN A 17 4.98 9.64 -11.24
N TYR A 18 3.85 10.19 -10.78
CA TYR A 18 3.40 10.06 -9.39
C TYR A 18 2.98 8.62 -9.05
N ILE A 19 2.45 7.88 -10.04
CA ILE A 19 2.15 6.45 -9.94
C ILE A 19 3.45 5.62 -9.84
N CYS A 20 4.56 6.12 -10.39
CA CYS A 20 5.83 5.39 -10.47
C CYS A 20 6.70 5.37 -9.21
N LEU A 21 6.30 5.94 -8.06
CA LEU A 21 7.10 5.79 -6.83
C LEU A 21 6.30 5.81 -5.52
N MET A 22 5.06 5.31 -5.52
CA MET A 22 4.37 5.03 -4.26
C MET A 22 5.02 3.79 -3.60
N THR A 23 5.68 4.00 -2.47
CA THR A 23 6.27 2.90 -1.70
C THR A 23 5.18 2.09 -1.00
N VAL A 24 5.49 0.84 -0.64
CA VAL A 24 4.54 -0.02 0.11
C VAL A 24 4.14 0.64 1.43
N LYS A 25 5.08 1.31 2.11
CA LYS A 25 4.80 2.06 3.34
C LYS A 25 3.77 3.17 3.11
N GLU A 26 3.93 3.97 2.06
CA GLU A 26 3.00 5.04 1.71
C GLU A 26 1.64 4.50 1.27
N PHE A 27 1.62 3.41 0.51
CA PHE A 27 0.38 2.74 0.13
C PHE A 27 -0.42 2.29 1.35
N LEU A 28 0.25 1.68 2.34
CA LEU A 28 -0.39 1.26 3.60
C LEU A 28 -0.85 2.44 4.47
N LYS A 29 -0.21 3.61 4.37
CA LYS A 29 -0.60 4.83 5.11
C LYS A 29 -1.76 5.58 4.44
N THR A 30 -1.82 5.59 3.11
CA THR A 30 -2.72 6.48 2.35
C THR A 30 -3.98 5.78 1.84
N ASN A 31 -3.92 4.47 1.56
CA ASN A 31 -5.05 3.77 0.98
C ASN A 31 -6.10 3.41 2.03
N LYS A 32 -7.25 4.08 2.02
CA LYS A 32 -8.37 3.84 2.95
C LYS A 32 -9.13 2.53 2.69
N LEU A 33 -9.01 1.96 1.49
CA LEU A 33 -9.71 0.75 1.10
C LEU A 33 -8.99 -0.52 1.59
N ILE A 34 -7.72 -0.40 1.99
CA ILE A 34 -6.97 -1.53 2.51
C ILE A 34 -7.44 -1.86 3.93
N ASN A 35 -7.75 -3.14 4.17
CA ASN A 35 -7.98 -3.60 5.53
C ASN A 35 -6.63 -3.83 6.22
N LEU A 36 -6.10 -2.77 6.83
CA LEU A 36 -4.80 -2.80 7.50
C LEU A 36 -4.74 -3.82 8.63
N SER A 37 -5.86 -4.09 9.30
CA SER A 37 -5.95 -5.12 10.36
C SER A 37 -5.74 -6.53 9.81
N ALA A 38 -6.35 -6.84 8.66
CA ALA A 38 -6.15 -8.12 7.98
C ALA A 38 -4.70 -8.29 7.51
N VAL A 39 -4.13 -7.25 6.88
CA VAL A 39 -2.72 -7.25 6.45
C VAL A 39 -1.80 -7.47 7.66
N ALA A 40 -2.02 -6.76 8.77
CA ALA A 40 -1.22 -6.88 9.97
C ALA A 40 -1.25 -8.30 10.57
N LYS A 41 -2.43 -8.91 10.66
CA LYS A 41 -2.59 -10.27 11.20
C LYS A 41 -1.85 -11.31 10.35
N LEU A 42 -1.87 -11.16 9.04
CA LEU A 42 -1.13 -12.05 8.13
C LEU A 42 0.39 -11.78 8.20
N MET A 43 0.81 -10.51 8.36
CA MET A 43 2.23 -10.15 8.51
C MET A 43 2.83 -10.65 9.83
N TYR A 44 2.06 -10.62 10.93
CA TYR A 44 2.52 -10.93 12.28
C TYR A 44 1.57 -11.92 12.98
N PRO A 45 1.49 -13.18 12.52
CA PRO A 45 0.45 -14.13 12.96
C PRO A 45 0.55 -14.52 14.43
N THR A 46 1.74 -14.42 15.03
CA THR A 46 1.96 -14.73 16.45
C THR A 46 1.72 -13.54 17.37
N ASN A 47 1.48 -12.34 16.82
CA ASN A 47 1.26 -11.13 17.60
C ASN A 47 -0.24 -10.88 17.79
N SER A 48 -0.72 -11.01 19.03
CA SER A 48 -2.13 -10.75 19.38
C SER A 48 -2.55 -9.30 19.10
N ASP A 49 -1.61 -8.35 19.12
CA ASP A 49 -1.81 -6.92 18.85
C ASP A 49 -1.16 -6.50 17.52
N ALA A 50 -1.18 -7.39 16.53
CA ALA A 50 -0.62 -7.14 15.20
C ALA A 50 -1.10 -5.81 14.57
N PRO A 51 -2.40 -5.43 14.62
CA PRO A 51 -2.87 -4.18 14.02
C PRO A 51 -2.21 -2.94 14.62
N ALA A 52 -2.18 -2.81 15.95
CA ALA A 52 -1.53 -1.66 16.58
C ALA A 52 -0.01 -1.73 16.44
N TYR A 53 0.59 -2.93 16.36
CA TYR A 53 2.00 -3.09 16.04
C TYR A 53 2.36 -2.54 14.65
N LEU A 54 1.59 -2.88 13.61
CA LEU A 54 1.81 -2.36 12.26
C LEU A 54 1.59 -0.84 12.22
N LEU A 55 0.53 -0.33 12.85
CA LEU A 55 0.27 1.12 12.94
C LEU A 55 1.46 1.87 13.56
N ARG A 56 1.98 1.38 14.70
CA ARG A 56 3.17 1.97 15.35
C ARG A 56 4.38 1.97 14.42
N LYS A 57 4.60 0.93 13.63
CA LYS A 57 5.72 0.90 12.67
C LYS A 57 5.56 1.92 11.54
N LEU A 58 4.33 2.18 11.10
CA LEU A 58 4.01 3.12 10.03
C LEU A 58 4.04 4.59 10.49
N SER A 59 3.91 4.83 11.80
CA SER A 59 4.09 6.14 12.41
C SER A 59 5.50 6.70 12.22
N ASP A 60 5.61 8.00 12.04
CA ASP A 60 6.89 8.68 11.92
C ASP A 60 7.52 8.81 13.32
N GLY A 61 8.83 8.57 13.44
CA GLY A 61 9.52 8.54 14.74
C GLY A 61 9.28 7.28 15.59
N ALA A 62 8.77 6.20 14.99
CA ALA A 62 8.57 4.94 15.69
C ALA A 62 9.86 4.36 16.30
N THR A 63 9.80 3.90 17.55
CA THR A 63 10.92 3.20 18.21
C THR A 63 11.37 1.96 17.43
N ARG A 64 10.45 1.33 16.70
CA ARG A 64 10.73 0.27 15.73
C ARG A 64 10.23 0.71 14.35
N PRO A 65 11.12 1.18 13.45
CA PRO A 65 10.70 1.69 12.16
C PRO A 65 10.21 0.57 11.24
N PHE A 66 9.36 0.94 10.28
CA PHE A 66 9.00 0.08 9.15
C PHE A 66 10.23 -0.17 8.26
N THR A 67 10.66 -1.42 8.16
CA THR A 67 11.90 -1.81 7.47
C THR A 67 11.65 -2.29 6.04
N VAL A 68 12.72 -2.45 5.25
CA VAL A 68 12.64 -3.04 3.90
C VAL A 68 12.01 -4.43 3.94
N LYS A 69 12.36 -5.27 4.92
CA LYS A 69 11.76 -6.60 5.11
C LYS A 69 10.26 -6.51 5.40
N ASP A 70 9.82 -5.50 6.16
CA ASP A 70 8.40 -5.27 6.37
C ASP A 70 7.71 -4.89 5.05
N SER A 71 8.35 -4.07 4.21
CA SER A 71 7.84 -3.72 2.86
C SER A 71 7.69 -4.95 1.96
N GLU A 72 8.71 -5.81 1.90
CA GLU A 72 8.69 -7.04 1.10
C GLU A 72 7.55 -7.96 1.53
N LYS A 73 7.45 -8.20 2.84
CA LYS A 73 6.39 -9.05 3.40
C LYS A 73 5.00 -8.45 3.20
N ALA A 74 4.84 -7.14 3.41
CA ALA A 74 3.57 -6.47 3.15
C ALA A 74 3.17 -6.58 1.67
N LEU A 75 4.10 -6.42 0.73
CA LEU A 75 3.83 -6.55 -0.69
C LEU A 75 3.35 -7.96 -1.06
N GLU A 76 3.98 -8.99 -0.49
CA GLU A 76 3.55 -10.38 -0.68
C GLU A 76 2.11 -10.60 -0.22
N ILE A 77 1.77 -10.14 0.99
CA ILE A 77 0.44 -10.27 1.59
C ILE A 77 -0.61 -9.54 0.76
N LEU A 78 -0.29 -8.33 0.31
CA LEU A 78 -1.16 -7.54 -0.55
C LEU A 78 -1.46 -8.24 -1.88
N LYS A 79 -0.46 -8.89 -2.48
CA LYS A 79 -0.64 -9.70 -3.69
C LYS A 79 -1.53 -10.91 -3.42
N GLN A 80 -1.31 -11.63 -2.32
CA GLN A 80 -2.13 -12.77 -1.93
C GLN A 80 -3.61 -12.37 -1.76
N LEU A 81 -3.88 -11.27 -1.07
CA LEU A 81 -5.25 -10.76 -0.89
C LEU A 81 -5.89 -10.36 -2.22
N SER A 82 -5.14 -9.73 -3.13
CA SER A 82 -5.63 -9.38 -4.47
C SER A 82 -6.01 -10.61 -5.29
N VAL A 83 -5.15 -11.64 -5.29
CA VAL A 83 -5.41 -12.91 -5.99
C VAL A 83 -6.69 -13.57 -5.47
N SER A 84 -6.86 -13.63 -4.14
CA SER A 84 -8.07 -14.19 -3.52
C SER A 84 -9.35 -13.47 -3.94
N VAL A 85 -9.31 -12.14 -4.10
CA VAL A 85 -10.46 -11.36 -4.58
C VAL A 85 -10.71 -11.59 -6.06
N SER A 86 -9.68 -11.74 -6.90
CA SER A 86 -9.86 -11.97 -8.34
C SER A 86 -10.53 -13.31 -8.70
N GLY A 87 -10.51 -14.27 -7.78
CA GLY A 87 -11.06 -15.61 -7.98
C GLY A 87 -12.54 -15.77 -7.62
N ILE A 88 -13.24 -14.69 -7.24
CA ILE A 88 -14.66 -14.74 -6.88
C ILE A 88 -15.54 -14.34 -8.08
N THR A 89 -16.64 -15.06 -8.31
CA THR A 89 -17.68 -14.72 -9.29
C THR A 89 -18.97 -14.34 -8.57
N ILE A 90 -19.82 -13.55 -9.23
CA ILE A 90 -21.17 -13.23 -8.76
C ILE A 90 -22.13 -14.21 -9.44
N ASP A 91 -23.01 -14.84 -8.67
CA ASP A 91 -24.09 -15.71 -9.18
C ASP A 91 -25.23 -14.91 -9.82
#